data_AF-C6PXU1-F1
#
_entry.id   AF-C6PXU1-F1
#
_cell.length_a   1.000
_cell.length_b   1.000
_cell.length_c   1.000
_cell.angle_alpha   90.00
_cell.angle_beta   90.00
_cell.angle_gamma   90.00
#
_symmetry.space_group_name_H-M   'P 1'
#
loop_
_entity.id
_entity.type
_entity.pdbx_description
1 polymer ?
#
loop_
_entity_poly.entity_id
_entity_poly.type
_entity_poly.pdbx_seq_one_letter_code
_entity_poly.pdbx_strand_id
1 'polypeptide(L)' 'MYIDKKNIKRDFINELTTMYSEDVKEASNLHKYFALAKLVKKYSSQNWMRTNRKYKNTKKNKYTIFLWNF' A
#
# COMPACT_ATOMS: atom_id res chain seq x y z
N MET A 1 -12.50 -1.61 5.37
CA MET A 1 -12.10 -0.29 4.85
C MET A 1 -12.87 -0.08 3.56
N TYR A 2 -13.65 0.99 3.48
CA TYR A 2 -14.39 1.33 2.27
C TYR A 2 -13.49 2.21 1.39
N ILE A 3 -13.14 1.71 0.20
CA ILE A 3 -12.29 2.41 -0.74
C ILE A 3 -13.20 3.06 -1.77
N ASP A 4 -13.19 4.39 -1.82
CA ASP A 4 -13.87 5.17 -2.84
C ASP A 4 -12.93 6.19 -3.47
N LYS A 5 -13.33 6.69 -4.64
CA LYS A 5 -12.55 7.64 -5.43
C LYS A 5 -12.23 8.93 -4.67
N LYS A 6 -13.13 9.41 -3.81
CA LYS A 6 -12.96 10.67 -3.07
C LYS A 6 -11.91 10.51 -1.97
N ASN A 7 -11.97 9.40 -1.22
CA ASN A 7 -11.03 9.06 -0.18
C ASN A 7 -9.64 8.77 -0.75
N ILE A 8 -9.55 8.04 -1.87
CA ILE A 8 -8.26 7.83 -2.56
C ILE A 8 -7.61 9.16 -2.92
N LYS A 9 -8.36 10.09 -3.53
CA LYS A 9 -7.81 11.39 -3.93
C LYS A 9 -7.32 12.20 -2.74
N ARG A 10 -8.13 12.30 -1.68
CA ARG A 10 -7.77 13.00 -0.45
C ARG A 10 -6.53 12.39 0.19
N ASP A 11 -6.51 11.07 0.35
CA ASP A 11 -5.43 10.38 1.05
C ASP A 11 -4.15 10.39 0.21
N PHE A 12 -4.24 10.38 -1.12
CA PHE A 12 -3.11 10.60 -2.01
C PHE A 12 -2.49 11.99 -1.84
N ILE A 13 -3.30 13.04 -1.82
CA ILE A 13 -2.83 14.41 -1.57
C ILE A 13 -2.11 14.48 -0.22
N ASN A 14 -2.71 13.91 0.83
CA ASN A 14 -2.09 13.86 2.15
C ASN A 14 -0.74 13.14 2.14
N GLU A 15 -0.60 12.00 1.47
CA GLU A 15 0.68 11.27 1.38
C GLU A 15 1.72 12.06 0.58
N LEU A 16 1.32 12.71 -0.52
CA LEU A 16 2.21 13.55 -1.34
C LEU A 16 2.74 14.73 -0.54
N THR A 17 1.86 15.48 0.11
CA THR A 17 2.24 16.61 0.96
C THR A 17 3.07 16.16 2.16
N THR A 18 2.75 15.03 2.78
CA THR A 18 3.53 14.49 3.91
C THR A 18 4.94 14.07 3.49
N MET A 19 5.10 13.50 2.30
CA MET A 19 6.39 12.99 1.85
C MET A 19 7.29 14.06 1.25
N TYR A 20 6.71 15.02 0.52
CA TYR A 20 7.47 15.95 -0.33
C TYR A 20 7.15 17.42 -0.06
N SER A 21 6.15 17.74 0.78
CA SER A 21 5.66 19.12 1.01
C SER A 21 5.23 19.85 -0.27
N GLU A 22 4.80 19.10 -1.28
CA GLU A 22 4.39 19.60 -2.59
C GLU A 22 2.87 19.49 -2.76
N ASP A 23 2.31 20.39 -3.58
CA ASP A 23 0.96 20.24 -4.14
C ASP A 23 1.00 19.37 -5.42
N VAL A 24 -0.15 18.84 -5.82
CA VAL A 24 -0.28 17.93 -6.97
C VAL A 24 0.18 18.57 -8.27
N LYS A 25 0.03 19.89 -8.41
CA LYS A 25 0.42 20.63 -9.63
C LYS A 25 1.93 20.77 -9.76
N GLU A 26 2.64 20.84 -8.64
CA GLU A 26 4.08 21.10 -8.57
C GLU A 26 4.89 19.80 -8.54
N ALA A 27 4.30 18.73 -8.00
CA ALA A 27 4.99 17.47 -7.83
C ALA A 27 5.39 16.80 -9.16
N SER A 28 6.62 16.28 -9.18
CA SER A 28 7.13 15.46 -10.28
C SER A 28 6.33 14.16 -10.43
N ASN A 29 6.35 13.57 -11.63
CA ASN A 29 5.71 12.27 -11.86
C ASN A 29 6.28 11.17 -10.95
N LEU A 30 7.56 11.27 -10.59
CA LEU A 30 8.22 10.34 -9.68
C LEU A 30 7.70 10.48 -8.24
N HIS A 31 7.54 11.71 -7.73
CA HIS A 31 6.97 11.97 -6.41
C HIS A 31 5.52 11.49 -6.33
N LYS A 32 4.72 11.76 -7.36
CA LYS A 32 3.35 11.26 -7.49
C LYS A 32 3.32 9.72 -7.47
N TYR A 33 4.22 9.08 -8.20
CA TYR A 33 4.32 7.61 -8.22
C TYR A 33 4.61 7.05 -6.82
N PHE A 34 5.61 7.58 -6.12
CA PHE A 34 5.97 7.07 -4.79
C PHE A 34 4.89 7.34 -3.74
N ALA A 35 4.25 8.50 -3.76
CA ALA A 35 3.12 8.81 -2.88
C ALA A 35 1.95 7.83 -3.10
N LEU A 36 1.63 7.52 -4.35
CA LEU A 36 0.60 6.53 -4.69
C LEU A 36 0.99 5.12 -4.24
N ALA A 37 2.23 4.70 -4.49
CA ALA A 37 2.73 3.39 -4.08
C ALA A 37 2.66 3.21 -2.55
N LYS A 38 3.00 4.26 -1.79
CA LYS A 38 2.86 4.28 -0.32
C LYS A 38 1.40 4.16 0.10
N LEU A 39 0.48 4.89 -0.55
CA LEU A 39 -0.94 4.80 -0.26
C LEU A 39 -1.49 3.39 -0.49
N VAL A 40 -1.14 2.77 -1.62
CA VAL A 40 -1.53 1.38 -1.94
C VAL A 40 -0.98 0.40 -0.90
N LYS A 41 0.30 0.53 -0.52
CA LYS A 41 0.91 -0.27 0.54
C LYS A 41 0.15 -0.13 1.86
N LYS A 42 -0.24 1.09 2.24
CA LYS A 42 -1.00 1.39 3.45
C LYS A 42 -2.35 0.67 3.45
N TYR A 43 -3.09 0.73 2.34
CA TYR A 43 -4.39 0.06 2.21
C TYR A 43 -4.29 -1.46 2.31
N SER A 44 -3.24 -2.05 1.73
CA SER A 44 -3.02 -3.49 1.75
C SER A 44 -2.46 -4.01 3.09
N SER A 45 -1.75 -3.16 3.84
CA SER A 45 -1.01 -3.58 5.05
C SER A 45 -1.88 -4.16 6.16
N GLN A 46 -3.07 -3.61 6.40
CA GLN A 46 -3.97 -4.11 7.44
C GLN A 46 -4.51 -5.50 7.11
N ASN A 47 -4.91 -5.71 5.85
CA ASN A 47 -5.37 -7.00 5.39
C ASN A 47 -4.24 -8.03 5.39
N TRP A 48 -3.04 -7.64 4.96
CA TRP A 48 -1.84 -8.47 5.05
C TRP A 48 -1.56 -8.90 6.50
N MET A 49 -1.57 -7.97 7.45
CA MET A 49 -1.36 -8.26 8.86
C MET A 49 -2.42 -9.23 9.41
N ARG A 50 -3.70 -9.03 9.08
CA ARG A 50 -4.79 -9.92 9.50
C ARG A 50 -4.60 -11.33 8.95
N THR A 51 -4.29 -11.45 7.66
CA THR A 51 -4.03 -12.73 7.00
C THR A 51 -2.82 -13.44 7.60
N ASN A 52 -1.73 -12.71 7.84
CA ASN A 52 -0.52 -13.27 8.48
C ASN A 52 -0.81 -13.79 9.90
N ARG A 53 -1.54 -13.03 10.72
CA ARG A 53 -1.97 -13.48 12.06
C ARG A 53 -2.85 -14.73 11.98
N LYS A 54 -3.81 -14.76 11.05
CA LYS A 54 -4.70 -15.91 10.84
C LYS A 54 -3.90 -17.18 10.52
N TYR A 55 -2.94 -17.12 9.60
CA TYR A 55 -2.10 -18.27 9.23
C TYR A 55 -1.05 -18.65 10.26
N LYS A 56 -0.67 -17.76 11.19
CA LYS A 56 0.14 -18.14 12.37
C LYS A 56 -0.67 -18.95 13.38
N ASN A 57 -1.94 -18.58 13.59
CA ASN A 57 -2.79 -19.18 14.61
C ASN A 57 -3.57 -20.40 14.13
N THR A 58 -3.55 -20.71 12.83
CA THR A 58 -4.17 -21.93 12.27
C THR A 58 -3.10 -22.93 11.87
N LYS A 59 -3.23 -24.19 12.32
CA LYS A 59 -2.37 -25.33 11.93
C LYS A 59 -2.64 -25.82 10.49
N LYS A 60 -2.97 -24.91 9.56
CA LYS A 60 -3.20 -25.26 8.15
C LYS A 60 -1.86 -25.45 7.43
N ASN A 61 -1.81 -26.44 6.54
CA ASN A 61 -0.64 -26.67 5.68
C ASN A 61 -0.34 -25.41 4.87
N LYS A 62 0.91 -24.95 4.94
CA LYS A 62 1.41 -23.79 4.19
C LYS A 62 2.06 -24.30 2.91
N TYR A 63 1.72 -23.68 1.78
CA TYR A 63 2.38 -23.93 0.51
C TYR A 63 3.54 -22.94 0.36
N THR A 64 4.74 -23.47 0.14
CA THR A 64 5.94 -22.68 -0.14
C THR A 64 6.25 -22.80 -1.62
N ILE A 65 6.26 -21.68 -2.33
CA ILE A 65 6.70 -21.63 -3.74
C ILE A 65 8.21 -21.40 -3.72
N PHE A 66 8.97 -22.31 -4.34
CA PHE A 66 10.40 -22.14 -4.58
C PHE A 66 10.60 -21.55 -5.97
N LEU A 67 11.16 -20.34 -6.05
CA LEU A 67 11.47 -19.67 -7.31
C LEU A 67 12.97 -19.83 -7.59
N TRP A 68 13.32 -20.55 -8.66
CA TRP A 68 14.66 -20.49 -9.25
C TRP A 68 14.72 -19.25 -10.15
N ASN A 69 15.49 -18.25 -9.74
CA ASN A 69 15.91 -17.20 -10.65
C ASN A 69 17.29 -17.62 -11.19
N PHE A 70 17.32 -17.99 -12.47
CA PHE A 70 18.56 -18.21 -13.23
C PHE A 70 19.20 -16.87 -13.59
#